data_AF-A0A1V0U1M2-F1
#
_entry.id   AF-A0A1V0U1M2-F1
#
_cell.length_a   1.000
_cell.length_b   1.000
_cell.length_c   1.000
_cell.angle_alpha   90.00
_cell.angle_beta   90.00
_cell.angle_gamma   90.00
#
_symmetry.space_group_name_H-M   'P 1'
#
loop_
_entity.id
_entity.type
_entity.pdbx_description
1 polymer ?
#
loop_
_entity_poly.entity_id
_entity_poly.type
_entity_poly.pdbx_seq_one_letter_code
_entity_poly.pdbx_strand_id
1 'polypeptide(L)'
;MLLDGDLPAWLVLGCDEFKQVTSRPLQFTRDSGQWITFRRAGAGRFPAVAGVAAPAECAFVDGAEHARLRGAVTDSLEQFALRGTRCYTVR
;
A
#
# COMPACT_ATOMS: atom_id res chain seq x y z
N MET A 1 17.62 -13.79 -2.12
CA MET A 1 17.51 -12.52 -2.86
C MET A 1 17.62 -11.41 -1.83
N LEU A 2 18.74 -10.67 -1.86
CA LEU A 2 19.01 -9.57 -0.93
C LEU A 2 18.26 -8.33 -1.45
N LEU A 3 17.62 -7.57 -0.55
CA LEU A 3 17.11 -6.26 -0.91
C LEU A 3 18.33 -5.39 -1.24
N ASP A 4 18.36 -4.84 -2.44
CA ASP A 4 19.44 -3.95 -2.85
C ASP A 4 19.54 -2.75 -1.87
N GLY A 5 20.76 -2.27 -1.59
CA GLY A 5 21.00 -1.17 -0.65
C GLY A 5 21.24 -1.52 0.83
N ASP A 6 21.38 -2.80 1.20
CA ASP A 6 21.67 -3.27 2.59
C ASP A 6 20.73 -2.69 3.66
N LEU A 7 19.47 -2.45 3.27
CA LEU A 7 18.46 -1.91 4.17
C LEU A 7 17.82 -3.04 4.97
N PRO A 8 17.75 -2.95 6.32
CA PRO A 8 17.06 -3.95 7.11
C PRO A 8 15.57 -3.92 6.78
N ALA A 9 15.06 -5.06 6.30
CA ALA A 9 13.67 -5.22 5.89
C ALA A 9 13.17 -6.64 6.24
N TRP A 10 11.86 -6.77 6.35
CA TRP A 10 11.20 -8.04 6.62
C TRP A 10 10.61 -8.59 5.32
N LEU A 11 10.92 -9.84 5.01
CA LEU A 11 10.32 -10.56 3.89
C LEU A 11 9.18 -11.44 4.41
N VAL A 12 7.95 -11.13 3.98
CA VAL A 12 6.76 -11.91 4.32
C VAL A 12 6.50 -12.90 3.18
N LEU A 13 6.60 -14.20 3.46
CA LEU A 13 6.53 -15.25 2.44
C LEU A 13 5.17 -15.94 2.35
N GLY A 14 4.38 -15.92 3.43
CA GLY A 14 3.09 -16.60 3.49
C GLY A 14 1.91 -15.67 3.17
N CYS A 15 0.87 -16.23 2.56
CA CYS A 15 -0.30 -15.48 2.11
C CYS A 15 -1.13 -14.96 3.29
N ASP A 16 -1.26 -15.73 4.35
CA ASP A 16 -2.05 -15.33 5.52
C ASP A 16 -1.30 -14.31 6.36
N GLU A 17 0.01 -14.45 6.51
CA GLU A 17 0.87 -13.44 7.11
C GLU A 17 0.82 -12.13 6.33
N PHE A 18 0.84 -12.20 4.99
CA PHE A 18 0.69 -11.01 4.14
C PHE A 18 -0.64 -10.30 4.40
N LYS A 19 -1.76 -11.04 4.47
CA LYS A 19 -3.07 -10.48 4.84
C LYS A 19 -3.05 -9.88 6.24
N GLN A 20 -2.44 -10.54 7.22
CA GLN A 20 -2.34 -10.03 8.59
C GLN A 20 -1.57 -8.71 8.65
N VAL A 21 -0.41 -8.62 8.00
CA VAL A 21 0.40 -7.40 7.94
C VAL A 21 -0.39 -6.27 7.28
N THR A 22 -0.96 -6.52 6.11
CA THR A 22 -1.70 -5.49 5.34
C THR A 22 -3.01 -5.06 5.99
N SER A 23 -3.64 -5.90 6.82
CA SER A 23 -4.88 -5.57 7.53
C SER A 23 -4.70 -4.73 8.81
N ARG A 24 -3.45 -4.49 9.25
CA ARG A 24 -3.15 -3.82 10.54
C ARG A 24 -2.42 -2.47 10.35
N PRO A 25 -3.11 -1.42 9.85
CA PRO A 25 -2.49 -0.12 9.56
C PRO A 25 -1.84 0.57 10.76
N LEU A 26 -2.32 0.30 11.98
CA LEU A 26 -1.74 0.88 13.21
C LEU A 26 -0.36 0.30 13.56
N GLN A 27 -0.08 -0.93 13.12
CA GLN A 27 1.20 -1.61 13.37
C GLN A 27 2.12 -1.51 12.16
N PHE A 28 1.54 -1.55 10.96
CA PHE A 28 2.25 -1.53 9.69
C PHE A 28 1.73 -0.36 8.85
N THR A 29 2.30 0.82 9.09
CA THR A 29 1.98 2.05 8.36
C THR A 29 2.36 1.90 6.89
N ARG A 30 1.46 2.36 6.00
CA ARG A 30 1.69 2.45 4.55
C ARG A 30 2.47 3.69 4.18
N ASP A 31 2.42 4.72 5.03
CA ASP A 31 3.19 5.95 4.86
C ASP A 31 4.68 5.67 5.03
N SER A 32 5.35 5.55 3.88
CA SER A 32 6.79 5.32 3.80
C SER A 32 7.60 6.44 4.43
N GLY A 33 7.06 7.66 4.49
CA GLY A 33 7.66 8.80 5.18
C GLY A 33 7.81 8.57 6.69
N GLN A 34 6.99 7.69 7.28
CA GLN A 34 7.06 7.33 8.70
C GLN A 34 8.02 6.17 8.98
N TRP A 35 8.47 5.44 7.97
CA TRP A 35 9.34 4.29 8.17
C TRP A 35 10.70 4.73 8.73
N ILE A 36 11.11 4.10 9.82
CA ILE A 36 12.38 4.40 10.50
C ILE A 36 13.56 4.27 9.52
N THR A 37 13.58 3.21 8.71
CA THR A 37 14.62 2.98 7.71
C THR A 37 14.63 4.08 6.65
N PHE A 38 13.45 4.52 6.17
CA PHE A 38 13.34 5.59 5.18
C PHE A 38 13.85 6.93 5.73
N ARG A 39 13.44 7.28 6.94
CA ARG A 39 13.88 8.50 7.63
C ARG A 39 15.38 8.51 7.96
N ARG A 40 15.98 7.36 8.29
CA ARG A 40 17.40 7.27 8.67
C ARG A 40 18.35 7.13 7.49
N ALA A 41 17.97 6.35 6.48
CA ALA A 41 18.82 6.08 5.31
C ALA A 41 18.73 7.19 4.24
N GLY A 42 17.64 7.96 4.25
CA GLY A 42 17.32 8.91 3.19
C GLY A 42 16.81 8.19 1.93
N ALA A 43 16.01 8.91 1.14
CA ALA A 43 15.32 8.37 -0.03
C ALA A 43 16.29 7.75 -1.06
N GLY A 44 17.51 8.28 -1.19
CA GLY A 44 18.51 7.83 -2.17
C GLY A 44 19.13 6.45 -1.95
N ARG A 45 18.90 5.79 -0.80
CA ARG A 45 19.38 4.42 -0.56
C ARG A 45 18.35 3.34 -0.92
N PHE A 46 17.13 3.73 -1.28
CA PHE A 46 16.07 2.78 -1.65
C PHE A 46 16.16 2.44 -3.15
N PRO A 47 16.29 1.15 -3.52
CA PRO A 47 16.44 0.72 -4.91
C PRO A 47 15.30 1.15 -5.84
N ALA A 48 14.14 1.46 -5.27
CA ALA A 48 12.93 1.88 -5.98
C ALA A 48 12.31 3.13 -5.33
N VAL A 49 13.12 4.15 -5.06
CA VAL A 49 12.68 5.38 -4.35
C VAL A 49 11.41 6.00 -4.94
N ALA A 50 11.25 6.02 -6.27
CA ALA A 50 10.07 6.60 -6.93
C ALA A 50 8.77 5.87 -6.56
N GLY A 51 8.82 4.54 -6.41
CA GLY A 51 7.67 3.74 -6.00
C GLY A 51 7.45 3.69 -4.49
N VAL A 52 8.42 4.13 -3.70
CA VAL A 52 8.30 4.18 -2.23
C VAL A 52 7.93 5.58 -1.75
N ALA A 53 8.42 6.63 -2.42
CA ALA A 53 8.22 8.03 -2.06
C ALA A 53 7.10 8.71 -2.87
N ALA A 54 6.17 7.94 -3.42
CA ALA A 54 5.10 8.48 -4.26
C ALA A 54 4.21 9.44 -3.43
N PRO A 55 3.93 10.66 -3.92
CA PRO A 55 3.20 11.66 -3.16
C PRO A 55 1.72 11.30 -3.02
N ALA A 56 1.26 11.21 -1.76
CA ALA A 56 -0.16 11.22 -1.33
C ALA A 56 -1.14 10.33 -2.11
N GLU A 57 -0.68 9.24 -2.71
CA GLU A 57 -1.58 8.25 -3.31
C GLU A 57 -2.23 7.42 -2.20
N CYS A 58 -3.42 6.89 -2.47
CA CYS A 58 -4.16 6.03 -1.54
C CYS A 58 -3.33 4.87 -1.00
N ALA A 59 -2.35 4.39 -1.77
CA ALA A 59 -1.45 3.29 -1.37
C ALA A 59 -0.39 3.69 -0.33
N PHE A 60 -0.09 4.98 -0.15
CA PHE A 60 1.01 5.49 0.69
C PHE A 60 0.54 6.41 1.81
N VAL A 61 -0.76 6.41 2.14
CA VAL A 61 -1.32 7.16 3.26
C VAL A 61 -2.07 6.23 4.20
N ASP A 62 -2.21 6.65 5.47
CA ASP A 62 -2.99 5.95 6.48
C ASP A 62 -4.12 6.82 7.04
N GLY A 63 -4.99 6.21 7.84
CA GLY A 63 -6.00 6.91 8.63
C GLY A 63 -7.08 7.60 7.80
N ALA A 64 -7.46 8.82 8.22
CA ALA A 64 -8.57 9.57 7.63
C ALA A 64 -8.33 9.93 6.16
N GLU A 65 -7.09 10.22 5.79
CA GLU A 65 -6.75 10.55 4.40
C GLU A 65 -6.84 9.32 3.49
N HIS A 66 -6.37 8.16 3.97
CA HIS A 66 -6.61 6.90 3.28
C HIS A 66 -8.11 6.62 3.10
N ALA A 67 -8.91 6.79 4.17
CA ALA A 67 -10.35 6.57 4.11
C ALA A 67 -11.03 7.50 3.07
N ARG A 68 -10.62 8.77 3.01
CA ARG A 68 -11.11 9.75 2.04
C ARG A 68 -10.79 9.35 0.60
N LEU A 69 -9.52 9.05 0.31
CA LEU A 69 -9.08 8.67 -1.03
C LEU A 69 -9.68 7.33 -1.46
N ARG A 70 -9.74 6.35 -0.56
CA ARG A 70 -10.32 5.04 -0.84
C ARG A 70 -11.82 5.11 -1.09
N GLY A 71 -12.54 5.97 -0.36
CA GLY A 71 -13.95 6.25 -0.58
C GLY A 71 -14.19 6.72 -2.02
N ALA A 72 -13.50 7.77 -2.45
CA ALA A 72 -13.63 8.30 -3.80
C ALA A 72 -13.37 7.25 -4.91
N VAL A 73 -12.35 6.41 -4.73
CA VAL A 73 -12.05 5.31 -5.67
C VAL A 73 -13.18 4.27 -5.67
N THR A 74 -13.67 3.88 -4.50
CA THR A 74 -14.74 2.88 -4.36
C THR A 74 -16.04 3.38 -4.98
N ASP A 75 -16.45 4.60 -4.63
CA ASP A 75 -17.68 5.23 -5.12
C ASP A 75 -17.66 5.34 -6.66
N SER A 76 -16.52 5.69 -7.24
CA SER A 76 -16.34 5.75 -8.69
C SER A 76 -16.51 4.37 -9.33
N LEU A 77 -15.87 3.34 -8.77
CA LEU A 77 -15.97 1.97 -9.29
C LEU A 77 -17.38 1.40 -9.15
N GLU A 78 -18.08 1.68 -8.05
CA GLU A 78 -19.47 1.28 -7.85
C GLU A 78 -20.40 1.92 -8.87
N GLN A 79 -20.21 3.21 -9.17
CA GLN A 79 -20.97 3.90 -10.21
C GLN A 79 -20.83 3.23 -11.58
N PHE A 80 -19.62 2.74 -11.93
CA PHE A 80 -19.39 2.01 -13.17
C PHE A 80 -19.96 0.58 -13.14
N ALA A 81 -19.84 -0.13 -12.02
CA ALA A 81 -20.40 -1.47 -11.85
C ALA A 81 -21.93 -1.47 -12.05
N LEU A 82 -22.62 -0.46 -11.52
CA LEU A 82 -24.07 -0.28 -11.68
C LEU A 82 -24.49 0.09 -13.11
N ARG A 83 -23.58 0.65 -13.93
CA ARG A 83 -23.87 1.11 -15.29
C ARG A 83 -23.53 0.12 -16.40
N GLY A 84 -22.77 -0.96 -16.14
CA GLY A 84 -22.14 -1.68 -17.25
C GLY A 84 -21.86 -3.17 -17.15
N THR A 85 -22.14 -3.90 -16.06
CA THR A 85 -21.70 -5.31 -16.00
C THR A 85 -22.75 -6.29 -15.45
N ARG A 86 -23.31 -7.08 -16.37
CA ARG A 86 -24.05 -8.31 -16.10
C ARG A 86 -23.05 -9.32 -15.50
N CYS A 87 -23.13 -9.59 -14.20
CA CYS A 87 -22.25 -10.54 -13.53
C CYS A 87 -22.57 -11.98 -13.95
N TYR A 88 -21.75 -12.55 -14.84
CA TYR A 88 -21.71 -13.99 -15.05
C TYR A 88 -20.81 -14.61 -13.98
N THR A 89 -21.39 -14.96 -12.84
CA THR A 89 -20.72 -15.85 -11.89
C THR A 89 -21.20 -17.26 -12.18
N VAL A 90 -20.41 -18.02 -12.94
CA VAL A 90 -20.59 -19.47 -13.05
C VAL A 90 -20.08 -20.10 -11.75
N ARG A 91 -20.89 -21.03 -11.26
CA ARG A 91 -20.77 -21.81 -10.01
C ARG A 91 -19.44 -22.55 -9.88
#